data_AF-C9SI90-F1
#
_entry.id   AF-C9SI90-F1
#
_cell.length_a   1.000
_cell.length_b   1.000
_cell.length_c   1.000
_cell.angle_alpha   90.00
_cell.angle_beta   90.00
_cell.angle_gamma   90.00
#
_symmetry.space_group_name_H-M   'P 1'
#
loop_
_entity.id
_entity.type
_entity.pdbx_description
1 polymer ?
#
loop_
_entity_poly.entity_id
_entity_poly.type
_entity_poly.pdbx_seq_one_letter_code
_entity_poly.pdbx_strand_id
1 'polypeptide(L)'
;MTTTENITSPPTSPPAKRVKTTDETLASIPSHTVTPATTQPAMSSQAPALLIKKLSPAARLPTRGSAFAAGYDVYASKATSIPARGKALVDTDIAISVPAGTYGRIAPRSGLASKHFIDTGAGVIDADYRGQVKILLWWRSRSSRRASAALAASEALASPLDKNA
;
A
#
# COMPACT_ATOMS: atom_id res chain seq x y z
N MET A 1 24.74 2.79 10.67
CA MET A 1 24.94 2.19 9.33
C MET A 1 23.56 1.95 8.75
N THR A 2 23.16 2.75 7.76
CA THR A 2 21.77 2.87 7.31
C THR A 2 21.65 2.22 5.94
N THR A 3 20.91 1.11 5.84
CA THR A 3 20.65 0.45 4.57
C THR A 3 19.24 0.81 4.10
N THR A 4 19.17 1.59 3.02
CA THR A 4 17.94 1.90 2.30
C THR A 4 17.75 0.83 1.24
N GLU A 5 16.74 -0.03 1.38
CA GLU A 5 16.44 -1.09 0.41
C GLU A 5 15.16 -0.73 -0.36
N ASN A 6 15.27 -0.68 -1.69
CA ASN A 6 14.17 -0.45 -2.62
C ASN A 6 13.75 -1.82 -3.19
N ILE A 7 12.54 -2.30 -2.91
CA ILE A 7 12.15 -3.68 -3.20
C ILE A 7 11.44 -3.76 -4.56
N THR A 8 12.12 -4.31 -5.58
CA THR A 8 11.53 -4.71 -6.87
C THR A 8 11.39 -6.23 -6.90
N SER A 9 10.17 -6.76 -7.08
CA SER A 9 9.93 -8.21 -7.23
C SER A 9 9.77 -8.59 -8.72
N PRO A 10 10.20 -9.80 -9.14
CA PRO A 10 10.15 -10.24 -10.53
C PRO A 10 8.75 -10.74 -10.95
N PRO A 11 8.36 -10.66 -12.24
CA PRO A 11 7.11 -11.23 -12.74
C PRO A 11 7.31 -12.66 -13.26
N THR A 12 6.53 -13.61 -12.74
CA THR A 12 6.32 -14.91 -13.39
C THR A 12 4.82 -15.08 -13.62
N SER A 13 4.39 -15.04 -14.89
CA SER A 13 3.03 -15.39 -15.33
C SER A 13 3.09 -16.62 -16.24
N PRO A 14 2.13 -17.56 -16.18
CA PRO A 14 1.90 -18.54 -17.24
C PRO A 14 0.93 -18.01 -18.33
N PRO A 15 1.02 -18.49 -19.59
CA PRO A 15 0.38 -17.86 -20.75
C PRO A 15 -1.05 -18.35 -21.05
N ALA A 16 -1.87 -17.46 -21.63
CA ALA A 16 -3.18 -17.76 -22.20
C ALA A 16 -3.08 -18.20 -23.68
N LYS A 17 -3.95 -19.15 -24.10
CA LYS A 17 -4.02 -19.75 -25.45
C LYS A 17 -4.99 -19.00 -26.38
N ARG A 18 -4.53 -18.80 -27.63
CA ARG A 18 -5.21 -18.93 -28.95
C ARG A 18 -6.33 -17.94 -29.34
N VAL A 19 -6.17 -17.25 -30.49
CA VAL A 19 -6.98 -17.35 -31.76
C VAL A 19 -6.16 -16.77 -32.94
N LYS A 20 -6.47 -17.27 -34.16
CA LYS A 20 -5.80 -17.23 -35.47
C LYS A 20 -6.59 -16.37 -36.48
N THR A 21 -5.94 -15.60 -37.36
CA THR A 21 -6.41 -15.08 -38.70
C THR A 21 -5.17 -14.45 -39.40
N THR A 22 -4.47 -15.08 -40.37
CA THR A 22 -4.51 -14.94 -41.86
C THR A 22 -4.50 -13.49 -42.38
N ASP A 23 -3.82 -13.04 -43.45
CA ASP A 23 -2.68 -13.43 -44.32
C ASP A 23 -2.38 -12.17 -45.22
N GLU A 24 -1.22 -12.09 -45.87
CA GLU A 24 -0.86 -11.29 -47.08
C GLU A 24 -0.65 -9.75 -46.95
N THR A 25 0.32 -9.03 -47.57
CA THR A 25 1.37 -9.26 -48.59
C THR A 25 2.41 -8.10 -48.59
N LEU A 26 3.60 -8.35 -49.15
CA LEU A 26 4.80 -7.49 -49.31
C LEU A 26 4.59 -6.15 -50.07
N ALA A 27 5.34 -5.09 -49.70
CA ALA A 27 6.50 -4.58 -50.47
C ALA A 27 6.94 -3.13 -50.12
N SER A 28 8.27 -2.91 -50.20
CA SER A 28 9.00 -1.68 -50.56
C SER A 28 9.68 -0.84 -49.46
N ILE A 29 10.97 -0.58 -49.69
CA ILE A 29 11.96 0.27 -48.97
C ILE A 29 12.37 1.36 -50.01
N PRO A 30 12.71 2.64 -49.68
CA PRO A 30 14.02 2.98 -49.09
C PRO A 30 14.08 4.18 -48.12
N SER A 31 15.07 4.09 -47.22
CA SER A 31 16.02 5.14 -46.81
C SER A 31 15.53 6.57 -46.52
N HIS A 32 15.45 6.91 -45.22
CA HIS A 32 15.73 8.27 -44.73
C HIS A 32 16.68 8.23 -43.54
N THR A 33 17.91 8.65 -43.82
CA THR A 33 18.81 9.48 -43.00
C THR A 33 18.91 9.19 -41.50
N VAL A 34 20.03 8.56 -41.14
CA VAL A 34 20.64 8.61 -39.80
C VAL A 34 21.00 10.07 -39.47
N THR A 35 20.52 10.58 -38.35
CA THR A 35 21.08 11.77 -37.68
C THR A 35 21.31 11.42 -36.21
N PRO A 36 22.48 11.72 -35.61
CA PRO A 36 22.85 11.22 -34.29
C PRO A 36 22.18 12.01 -33.15
N ALA A 37 21.73 11.25 -32.16
CA ALA A 37 21.65 11.56 -30.73
C ALA A 37 21.51 13.04 -30.30
N THR A 38 20.28 13.44 -29.99
CA THR A 38 20.05 14.24 -28.78
C THR A 38 19.60 13.28 -27.69
N THR A 39 20.52 12.89 -26.81
CA THR A 39 20.20 12.19 -25.57
C THR A 39 19.41 13.13 -24.69
N GLN A 40 18.08 13.14 -24.85
CA GLN A 40 17.22 13.60 -23.77
C GLN A 40 17.42 12.62 -22.61
N PRO A 41 17.72 13.09 -21.38
CA PRO A 41 17.68 12.21 -20.24
C PRO A 41 16.26 11.65 -20.18
N ALA A 42 16.15 10.33 -20.37
CA ALA A 42 14.91 9.61 -20.15
C ALA A 42 14.53 9.85 -18.69
N MET A 43 13.62 10.79 -18.46
CA MET A 43 13.00 11.01 -17.17
C MET A 43 12.36 9.68 -16.80
N SER A 44 12.99 8.95 -15.88
CA SER A 44 12.42 7.73 -15.34
C SER A 44 11.09 8.11 -14.72
N SER A 45 9.99 7.67 -15.33
CA SER A 45 8.63 7.81 -14.82
C SER A 45 8.41 6.86 -13.64
N GLN A 46 9.32 6.88 -12.68
CA GLN A 46 9.19 6.10 -11.47
C GLN A 46 8.05 6.72 -10.67
N ALA A 47 6.92 6.00 -10.61
CA ALA A 47 5.78 6.42 -9.80
C ALA A 47 6.28 6.75 -8.38
N PRO A 48 5.85 7.87 -7.80
CA PRO A 48 6.32 8.28 -6.48
C PRO A 48 6.06 7.18 -5.46
N ALA A 49 7.12 6.79 -4.74
CA ALA A 49 7.09 5.63 -3.84
C ALA A 49 6.53 6.01 -2.46
N LEU A 50 5.78 5.09 -1.84
CA LEU A 50 5.45 5.14 -0.42
C LEU A 50 6.72 4.87 0.41
N LEU A 51 7.15 5.85 1.21
CA LEU A 51 8.32 5.69 2.08
C LEU A 51 7.87 5.34 3.50
N ILE A 52 8.63 4.45 4.14
CA ILE A 52 8.31 3.92 5.46
C ILE A 52 9.57 3.89 6.32
N LYS A 53 9.48 4.42 7.53
CA LYS A 53 10.54 4.39 8.54
C LYS A 53 10.09 3.62 9.75
N LYS A 54 10.83 2.57 10.13
CA LYS A 54 10.68 1.92 11.44
C LYS A 54 11.20 2.86 12.53
N LEU A 55 10.39 3.09 13.56
CA LEU A 55 10.73 3.90 14.73
C LEU A 55 11.25 3.04 15.89
N SER A 56 10.99 1.74 15.86
CA SER A 56 11.49 0.78 16.85
C SER A 56 11.88 -0.56 16.21
N PRO A 57 12.64 -1.42 16.91
CA PRO A 57 12.92 -2.78 16.46
C PRO A 57 11.65 -3.64 16.32
N ALA A 58 10.66 -3.40 17.18
CA ALA A 58 9.39 -4.13 17.22
C ALA A 58 8.45 -3.80 16.05
N ALA A 59 8.68 -2.68 15.36
CA ALA A 59 7.93 -2.32 14.17
C ALA A 59 8.10 -3.37 13.06
N ARG A 60 7.04 -3.63 12.30
CA ARG A 60 7.09 -4.48 11.11
C ARG A 60 6.73 -3.67 9.88
N LEU A 61 7.49 -3.87 8.80
CA LEU A 61 7.19 -3.22 7.53
C LEU A 61 5.83 -3.69 7.00
N PRO A 62 4.97 -2.78 6.52
CA PRO A 62 3.72 -3.15 5.89
C PRO A 62 3.93 -4.05 4.67
N THR A 63 3.01 -4.98 4.44
CA THR A 63 3.10 -5.93 3.32
C THR A 63 1.81 -5.94 2.51
N ARG A 64 1.90 -6.27 1.22
CA ARG A 64 0.70 -6.54 0.40
C ARG A 64 0.34 -8.02 0.44
N GLY A 65 -0.95 -8.33 0.54
CA GLY A 65 -1.45 -9.70 0.52
C GLY A 65 -1.39 -10.37 -0.86
N SER A 66 -1.36 -9.59 -1.93
CA SER A 66 -1.23 -10.06 -3.32
C SER A 66 -0.70 -8.96 -4.22
N ALA A 67 -0.34 -9.29 -5.46
CA ALA A 67 0.16 -8.32 -6.45
C ALA A 67 -0.84 -7.19 -6.75
N PHE A 68 -2.14 -7.50 -6.69
CA PHE A 68 -3.25 -6.58 -6.95
C PHE A 68 -3.97 -6.12 -5.67
N ALA A 69 -3.39 -6.37 -4.50
CA ALA A 69 -3.98 -5.89 -3.25
C ALA A 69 -4.04 -4.36 -3.26
N ALA A 70 -5.22 -3.83 -2.90
CA ALA A 70 -5.48 -2.40 -2.92
C ALA A 70 -4.63 -1.62 -1.92
N GLY A 71 -4.16 -2.25 -0.83
CA GLY A 71 -3.12 -1.63 -0.02
C GLY A 71 -2.37 -2.59 0.88
N TYR A 72 -1.68 -1.99 1.84
CA TYR A 72 -0.73 -2.66 2.70
C TYR A 72 -1.38 -3.03 4.03
N ASP A 73 -1.13 -4.26 4.50
CA ASP A 73 -1.40 -4.69 5.86
C ASP A 73 -0.40 -4.02 6.80
N VAL A 74 -0.89 -3.33 7.84
CA VAL A 74 -0.08 -2.73 8.90
C VAL A 74 -0.07 -3.66 10.12
N TYR A 75 0.91 -3.49 11.01
CA TYR A 75 1.12 -4.38 12.14
C TYR A 75 1.20 -3.58 13.43
N ALA A 76 0.65 -4.13 14.51
CA ALA A 76 0.86 -3.59 15.84
C ALA A 76 2.32 -3.84 16.26
N SER A 77 2.99 -2.84 16.83
CA SER A 77 4.34 -2.99 17.40
C SER A 77 4.32 -3.69 18.76
N LYS A 78 3.18 -3.68 19.44
CA LYS A 78 2.97 -4.34 20.74
C LYS A 78 1.56 -4.89 20.88
N ALA A 79 1.43 -5.90 21.74
CA ALA A 79 0.13 -6.45 22.10
C ALA A 79 -0.77 -5.35 22.67
N THR A 80 -1.93 -5.17 22.04
CA THR A 80 -2.94 -4.18 22.47
C THR A 80 -4.28 -4.86 22.59
N SER A 81 -4.97 -4.60 23.70
CA SER A 81 -6.20 -5.28 24.07
C SER A 81 -7.40 -4.32 24.04
N ILE A 82 -8.35 -4.60 23.16
CA ILE A 82 -9.53 -3.74 22.94
C ILE A 82 -10.67 -4.22 23.84
N PRO A 83 -11.25 -3.35 24.70
CA PRO A 83 -12.40 -3.72 25.50
C PRO A 83 -13.64 -3.93 24.62
N ALA A 84 -14.54 -4.84 25.06
CA ALA A 84 -15.81 -5.08 24.40
C ALA A 84 -16.64 -3.79 24.30
N ARG A 85 -17.25 -3.55 23.14
CA ARG A 85 -17.93 -2.28 22.80
C ARG A 85 -17.07 -1.03 23.00
N GLY A 86 -15.75 -1.17 22.96
CA GLY A 86 -14.81 -0.09 23.22
C GLY A 86 -13.89 0.21 22.05
N LYS A 87 -12.87 1.01 22.34
CA LYS A 87 -11.85 1.43 21.39
C LYS A 87 -10.47 1.39 22.01
N ALA A 88 -9.45 1.19 21.19
CA ALA A 88 -8.06 1.31 21.60
C ALA A 88 -7.23 1.95 20.48
N LEU A 89 -6.23 2.72 20.88
CA LEU A 89 -5.23 3.25 19.97
C LEU A 89 -4.06 2.27 19.93
N VAL A 90 -3.81 1.70 18.76
CA VAL A 90 -2.78 0.68 18.52
C VAL A 90 -1.54 1.34 17.96
N ASP A 91 -0.41 1.14 18.64
CA ASP A 91 0.90 1.60 18.19
C ASP A 91 1.43 0.67 17.09
N THR A 92 1.98 1.26 16.02
CA THR A 92 2.58 0.52 14.87
C THR A 92 4.10 0.66 14.80
N ASP A 93 4.64 1.62 15.55
CA ASP A 93 6.03 2.11 15.50
C ASP A 93 6.59 2.35 14.07
N ILE A 94 5.73 2.74 13.12
CA ILE A 94 6.18 3.22 11.80
C ILE A 94 5.80 4.69 11.59
N ALA A 95 6.62 5.41 10.84
CA ALA A 95 6.25 6.67 10.21
C ALA A 95 6.20 6.46 8.69
N ILE A 96 5.29 7.16 8.00
CA ILE A 96 5.12 7.04 6.56
C ILE A 96 5.24 8.40 5.87
N SER A 97 5.63 8.38 4.60
CA SER A 97 5.49 9.51 3.68
C SER A 97 4.83 8.99 2.42
N VAL A 98 3.59 9.43 2.19
CA VAL A 98 2.84 9.08 0.98
C VAL A 98 3.25 9.98 -0.19
N PRO A 99 2.99 9.57 -1.44
CA PRO A 99 3.18 10.41 -2.62
C PRO A 99 2.44 11.75 -2.55
N ALA A 100 3.03 12.79 -3.14
CA ALA A 100 2.36 14.08 -3.28
C ALA A 100 1.03 13.95 -4.04
N GLY A 101 0.02 14.71 -3.62
CA GLY A 101 -1.33 14.65 -4.20
C GLY A 101 -2.18 13.47 -3.71
N THR A 102 -1.69 12.72 -2.72
CA THR A 102 -2.42 11.60 -2.11
C THR A 102 -2.44 11.72 -0.60
N TYR A 103 -3.29 10.95 0.06
CA TYR A 103 -3.26 10.75 1.52
C TYR A 103 -3.27 9.27 1.86
N GLY A 104 -2.81 8.93 3.06
CA GLY A 104 -2.90 7.57 3.57
C GLY A 104 -4.26 7.31 4.19
N ARG A 105 -4.92 6.21 3.81
CA ARG A 105 -6.15 5.75 4.47
C ARG A 105 -5.84 4.53 5.36
N ILE A 106 -6.42 4.48 6.55
CA ILE A 106 -6.47 3.27 7.37
C ILE A 106 -7.86 2.69 7.19
N ALA A 107 -7.95 1.51 6.58
CA ALA A 107 -9.21 0.81 6.34
C ALA A 107 -9.28 -0.53 7.08
N PRO A 108 -10.48 -1.05 7.37
CA PRO A 108 -10.62 -2.30 8.10
C PRO A 108 -10.30 -3.50 7.21
N ARG A 109 -9.63 -4.52 7.75
CA ARG A 109 -9.51 -5.82 7.06
C ARG A 109 -10.88 -6.48 7.02
N SER A 110 -11.40 -6.78 5.84
CA SER A 110 -12.74 -7.36 5.63
C SER A 110 -12.99 -8.61 6.50
N GLY A 111 -11.99 -9.47 6.68
CA GLY A 111 -12.08 -10.64 7.54
C GLY A 111 -12.18 -10.32 9.04
N LEU A 112 -11.49 -9.28 9.52
CA LEU A 112 -11.60 -8.84 10.91
C LEU A 112 -12.94 -8.14 11.17
N ALA A 113 -13.41 -7.34 10.20
CA ALA A 113 -14.71 -6.70 10.27
C ALA A 113 -15.85 -7.72 10.32
N SER A 114 -15.87 -8.68 9.38
CA SER A 114 -16.95 -9.67 9.27
C SER A 114 -16.95 -10.72 10.38
N LYS A 115 -15.79 -11.23 10.81
CA LYS A 115 -15.71 -12.33 11.80
C LYS A 115 -15.63 -11.85 13.24
N HIS A 116 -15.00 -10.70 13.47
CA HIS A 116 -14.68 -10.22 14.82
C HIS A 116 -15.36 -8.90 15.16
N PHE A 117 -16.11 -8.28 14.25
CA PHE A 117 -16.74 -6.96 14.45
C PHE A 117 -15.73 -5.87 14.83
N ILE A 118 -14.53 -5.95 14.27
CA ILE A 118 -13.47 -4.94 14.44
C ILE A 118 -13.56 -3.95 13.28
N ASP A 119 -13.65 -2.67 13.60
CA ASP A 119 -13.64 -1.58 12.64
C ASP A 119 -12.49 -0.61 12.92
N THR A 120 -12.10 0.16 11.91
CA THR A 120 -11.14 1.25 12.05
C THR A 120 -11.88 2.55 12.29
N GLY A 121 -11.53 3.26 13.35
CA GLY A 121 -11.93 4.66 13.54
C GLY A 121 -10.85 5.59 13.01
N ALA A 122 -11.19 6.87 12.85
CA ALA A 122 -10.30 7.84 12.19
C ALA A 122 -9.70 7.24 10.91
N GLY A 123 -8.47 7.61 10.56
CA GLY A 123 -7.71 6.88 9.55
C GLY A 123 -7.30 7.68 8.32
N VAL A 124 -7.45 9.00 8.34
CA VAL A 124 -6.79 9.87 7.36
C VAL A 124 -5.38 10.18 7.89
N ILE A 125 -4.37 9.95 7.06
CA ILE A 125 -2.97 10.30 7.31
C ILE A 125 -2.55 11.30 6.24
N ASP A 126 -2.30 12.53 6.65
CA ASP A 126 -1.91 13.62 5.75
C ASP A 126 -0.55 13.36 5.08
N ALA A 127 -0.35 13.96 3.90
CA ALA A 127 0.84 13.72 3.11
C ALA A 127 2.14 14.22 3.75
N ASP A 128 2.03 15.25 4.60
CA ASP A 128 3.11 15.89 5.35
C ASP A 128 3.23 15.36 6.78
N TYR A 129 2.36 14.43 7.20
CA TYR A 129 2.47 13.79 8.50
C TYR A 129 3.76 12.96 8.58
N ARG A 130 4.63 13.25 9.56
CA ARG A 130 5.90 12.53 9.80
C ARG A 130 5.97 11.86 11.18
N GLY A 131 4.90 11.96 11.94
CA GLY A 131 4.80 11.32 13.25
C GLY A 131 4.60 9.80 13.14
N GLN A 132 4.48 9.17 14.31
CA GLN A 132 4.15 7.76 14.40
C GLN A 132 2.71 7.51 13.94
N VAL A 133 2.53 6.61 12.98
CA VAL A 133 1.22 6.12 12.59
C VAL A 133 0.62 5.30 13.73
N LYS A 134 -0.58 5.66 14.16
CA LYS A 134 -1.36 4.91 15.15
C LYS A 134 -2.71 4.55 14.56
N ILE A 135 -3.22 3.38 14.92
CA ILE A 135 -4.46 2.85 14.36
C ILE A 135 -5.51 2.82 15.47
N LEU A 136 -6.56 3.63 15.31
CA LEU A 136 -7.70 3.59 16.20
C LEU A 136 -8.62 2.44 15.80
N LEU A 137 -8.76 1.44 16.66
CA LEU A 137 -9.66 0.31 16.44
C LEU A 137 -10.87 0.39 17.34
N TRP A 138 -12.04 0.11 16.79
CA TRP A 138 -13.29 -0.09 17.51
C TRP A 138 -13.64 -1.56 17.50
N TRP A 139 -14.04 -2.09 18.65
CA TRP A 139 -14.57 -3.44 18.72
C TRP A 139 -16.04 -3.42 19.09
N ARG A 140 -16.90 -3.77 18.14
CA ARG A 140 -18.35 -3.67 18.31
C ARG A 140 -19.00 -4.91 18.94
N SER A 141 -18.23 -5.98 19.17
CA SER A 141 -18.76 -7.20 19.79
C SER A 141 -19.16 -6.98 21.25
N ARG A 142 -20.19 -7.71 21.70
CA ARG A 142 -20.63 -7.81 23.10
C ARG A 142 -19.93 -8.93 23.88
N SER A 143 -19.01 -9.67 23.25
CA SER A 143 -18.29 -10.77 23.91
C SER A 143 -17.45 -10.25 25.07
N SER A 144 -17.44 -10.95 26.21
CA SER A 144 -16.65 -10.61 27.41
C SER A 144 -15.14 -10.82 27.25
N ARG A 145 -14.71 -11.50 26.18
CA ARG A 145 -13.28 -11.65 25.85
C ARG A 145 -12.69 -10.30 25.47
N ARG A 146 -11.37 -10.17 25.35
CA ARG A 146 -10.74 -8.98 24.73
C ARG A 146 -10.17 -9.37 23.37
N ALA A 147 -10.28 -8.50 22.38
CA ALA A 147 -9.60 -8.70 21.11
C ALA A 147 -8.14 -8.25 21.23
N SER A 148 -7.20 -9.11 20.83
CA SER A 148 -5.78 -8.78 20.70
C SER A 148 -5.48 -8.38 19.26
N ALA A 149 -5.05 -7.14 19.04
CA ALA A 149 -4.70 -6.64 17.71
C ALA A 149 -3.27 -7.08 17.34
N ALA A 150 -3.13 -8.23 16.67
CA ALA A 150 -1.85 -8.65 16.09
C ALA A 150 -1.67 -8.16 14.64
N LEU A 151 -2.75 -7.68 14.00
CA LEU A 151 -2.78 -7.31 12.60
C LEU A 151 -3.68 -6.10 12.43
N ALA A 152 -3.11 -4.97 12.03
CA ALA A 152 -3.81 -3.70 12.01
C ALA A 152 -4.06 -3.30 10.55
N ALA A 153 -5.33 -3.15 10.18
CA ALA A 153 -5.81 -2.43 8.99
C ALA A 153 -5.13 -2.74 7.62
N SER A 154 -5.93 -3.24 6.67
CA SER A 154 -5.53 -3.25 5.27
C SER A 154 -6.10 -2.01 4.61
N GLU A 155 -5.28 -1.37 3.77
CA GLU A 155 -5.67 -0.42 2.72
C GLU A 155 -5.33 1.06 2.99
N ALA A 156 -4.03 1.33 3.10
CA ALA A 156 -3.44 2.58 2.67
C ALA A 156 -3.43 2.66 1.14
N LEU A 157 -4.61 2.87 0.55
CA LEU A 157 -4.69 3.43 -0.78
C LEU A 157 -4.23 4.88 -0.69
N ALA A 158 -3.15 5.20 -1.39
CA ALA A 158 -2.84 6.57 -1.77
C ALA A 158 -3.99 7.05 -2.67
N SER A 159 -5.04 7.59 -2.04
CA SER A 159 -6.23 8.03 -2.74
C SER A 159 -5.94 9.45 -3.25
N PRO A 160 -6.32 9.78 -4.50
CA PRO A 160 -6.19 11.15 -5.00
C PRO A 160 -6.88 12.11 -4.04
N LEU A 161 -6.19 13.20 -3.68
CA LEU A 161 -6.83 14.30 -2.96
C LEU A 161 -7.80 15.00 -3.92
N ASP A 162 -9.09 14.86 -3.67
CA ASP A 162 -10.09 15.70 -4.32
C ASP A 162 -10.01 17.11 -3.70
N LYS A 163 -9.61 18.10 -4.50
CA LYS A 163 -9.46 19.49 -4.04
C LYS A 163 -10.79 20.27 -4.02
N ASN A 164 -11.90 19.62 -4.38
CA ASN A 164 -13.21 20.26 -4.53
C ASN A 164 -14.27 19.76 -3.53
N ALA A 165 -13.87 19.07 -2.46
CA ALA A 165 -14.78 18.56 -1.42
C ALA A 165 -15.02 19.55 -0.27
#